data_AF-X1PM09-F1
#
_entry.id   AF-X1PM09-F1
#
_cell.length_a   1.000
_cell.length_b   1.000
_cell.length_c   1.000
_cell.angle_alpha   90.00
_cell.angle_beta   90.00
_cell.angle_gamma   90.00
#
_symmetry.space_group_name_H-M   'P 1'
#
loop_
_entity.id
_entity.type
_entity.pdbx_description
1 polymer ?
#
loop_
_entity_poly.entity_id
_entity_poly.type
_entity_poly.pdbx_seq_one_letter_code
_entity_poly.pdbx_strand_id
1 'polypeptide(L)'
;MVSGGHTWLRGITGNRGEGEEIAILDTGIDSSHPALDDLDDNPVTNDPKVIVNVNFSDDQSSGDLFGHGTHCAGIAAGTAAGTDYQGVAPGAWLWNVKVLNQWGIGYESWIISGINFASLGPDNMPETGDEADIISMSLGLLDYSDGTDPVS
;
A
#
# COMPACT_ATOMS: atom_id res chain seq x y z
N MET A 1 -17.46 3.21 -11.48
CA MET A 1 -17.65 2.23 -10.39
C MET A 1 -17.00 0.93 -10.82
N VAL A 2 -15.94 0.49 -10.15
CA VAL A 2 -15.48 -0.89 -10.28
C VAL A 2 -16.49 -1.74 -9.51
N SER A 3 -17.07 -2.74 -10.17
CA SER A 3 -18.18 -3.54 -9.65
C SER A 3 -17.70 -4.64 -8.70
N GLY A 4 -17.06 -4.28 -7.59
CA GLY A 4 -16.58 -5.26 -6.58
C GLY A 4 -17.74 -6.10 -6.01
N GLY A 5 -18.89 -5.48 -5.74
CA GLY A 5 -20.07 -6.17 -5.18
C GLY A 5 -20.63 -7.32 -6.03
N HIS A 6 -20.43 -7.32 -7.35
CA HIS A 6 -20.95 -8.39 -8.23
C HIS A 6 -19.94 -9.50 -8.52
N THR A 7 -18.64 -9.28 -8.36
CA THR A 7 -17.61 -10.30 -8.59
C THR A 7 -17.53 -11.30 -7.43
N TRP A 8 -17.79 -10.86 -6.19
CA TRP A 8 -17.87 -11.74 -5.01
C TRP A 8 -18.95 -12.84 -5.13
N LEU A 9 -20.01 -12.57 -5.91
CA LEU A 9 -21.17 -13.47 -6.06
C LEU A 9 -21.06 -14.42 -7.27
N ARG A 10 -20.05 -14.28 -8.15
CA ARG A 10 -20.01 -14.97 -9.46
C ARG A 10 -18.86 -15.95 -9.69
N GLY A 11 -18.21 -16.46 -8.63
CA GLY A 11 -17.37 -17.65 -8.75
C GLY A 11 -16.08 -17.48 -9.55
N ILE A 12 -15.61 -16.23 -9.74
CA ILE A 12 -14.17 -15.97 -9.72
C ILE A 12 -13.83 -16.01 -8.23
N THR A 13 -13.38 -17.17 -7.75
CA THR A 13 -13.06 -17.48 -6.34
C THR A 13 -12.22 -16.34 -5.74
N GLY A 14 -12.62 -15.65 -4.68
CA GLY A 14 -13.17 -16.19 -3.44
C GLY A 14 -12.38 -15.68 -2.22
N ASN A 15 -11.23 -15.03 -2.44
CA ASN A 15 -10.43 -14.44 -1.38
C ASN A 15 -10.58 -12.93 -1.43
N ARG A 16 -10.78 -12.31 -0.26
CA ARG A 16 -10.79 -10.86 -0.06
C ARG A 16 -9.42 -10.21 -0.37
N GLY A 17 -8.57 -10.81 -1.21
CA GLY A 17 -7.13 -10.57 -1.28
C GLY A 17 -6.35 -11.31 -0.20
N GLU A 18 -6.96 -12.29 0.48
CA GLU A 18 -6.27 -13.09 1.50
C GLU A 18 -5.06 -13.83 0.90
N GLY A 19 -3.91 -13.67 1.56
CA GLY A 19 -2.64 -14.23 1.10
C GLY A 19 -1.81 -13.29 0.23
N GLU A 20 -2.37 -12.16 -0.21
CA GLU A 20 -1.71 -11.20 -1.08
C GLU A 20 -1.12 -10.03 -0.29
N GLU A 21 0.02 -9.53 -0.74
CA GLU A 21 0.74 -8.41 -0.14
C GLU A 21 0.79 -7.20 -1.10
N ILE A 22 0.18 -6.08 -0.70
CA ILE A 22 0.11 -4.86 -1.51
C ILE A 22 1.04 -3.79 -0.95
N ALA A 23 2.07 -3.43 -1.71
CA ALA A 23 2.93 -2.30 -1.41
C ALA A 23 2.33 -0.98 -1.89
N ILE A 24 2.07 -0.08 -0.93
CA ILE A 24 1.61 1.28 -1.18
C ILE A 24 2.82 2.21 -1.14
N LEU A 25 3.26 2.65 -2.33
CA LEU A 25 4.35 3.60 -2.49
C LEU A 25 3.78 5.02 -2.51
N ASP A 26 3.73 5.68 -1.35
CA ASP A 26 3.02 6.96 -1.18
C ASP A 26 3.56 7.80 0.01
N THR A 27 2.73 8.66 0.63
CA THR A 27 3.08 9.53 1.75
C THR A 27 3.16 8.84 3.11
N GLY A 28 2.99 7.53 3.15
CA GLY A 28 2.90 6.74 4.37
C GLY A 28 1.52 6.12 4.55
N ILE A 29 1.36 5.27 5.56
CA ILE A 29 0.05 4.76 6.02
C ILE A 29 -0.09 5.06 7.52
N ASP A 30 -1.24 5.59 7.93
CA ASP A 30 -1.64 5.59 9.34
C ASP A 30 -2.12 4.19 9.75
N SER A 31 -1.21 3.38 10.28
CA SER A 31 -1.50 2.03 10.75
C SER A 31 -2.30 1.98 12.06
N SER A 32 -2.69 3.13 12.62
CA SER A 32 -3.62 3.20 13.76
C SER A 32 -5.05 3.51 13.34
N HIS A 33 -5.28 3.73 12.04
CA HIS A 33 -6.62 3.96 11.51
C HIS A 33 -7.45 2.68 11.66
N PRO A 34 -8.68 2.73 12.21
CA PRO A 34 -9.51 1.54 12.51
C PRO A 34 -9.90 0.64 11.34
N ALA A 35 -9.51 1.01 10.12
CA ALA A 35 -9.79 0.25 8.90
C ALA A 35 -8.49 -0.38 8.30
N LEU A 36 -7.36 -0.08 8.93
CA LEU A 36 -5.99 -0.34 8.46
C LEU A 36 -5.06 -0.80 9.61
N ASP A 37 -5.59 -0.95 10.83
CA ASP A 37 -4.87 -1.42 12.00
C ASP A 37 -4.86 -2.96 12.09
N ASP A 38 -5.96 -3.62 11.75
CA ASP A 38 -6.07 -5.08 11.69
C ASP A 38 -6.82 -5.60 10.43
N LEU A 39 -6.91 -6.92 10.28
CA LEU A 39 -7.57 -7.56 9.13
C LEU A 39 -9.09 -7.75 9.29
N ASP A 40 -9.62 -7.68 10.52
CA ASP A 40 -10.98 -8.14 10.83
C ASP A 40 -11.84 -7.17 11.68
N ASP A 41 -11.36 -5.95 11.94
CA ASP A 41 -11.95 -4.93 12.80
C ASP A 41 -12.14 -5.40 14.26
N ASN A 42 -11.31 -6.34 14.72
CA ASN A 42 -11.41 -6.94 16.05
C ASN A 42 -10.20 -6.60 16.91
N PRO A 43 -10.33 -5.68 17.89
CA PRO A 43 -9.19 -5.21 18.69
C PRO A 43 -8.61 -6.26 19.65
N VAL A 44 -9.15 -7.49 19.68
CA VAL A 44 -8.62 -8.59 20.49
C VAL A 44 -7.78 -9.60 19.70
N THR A 45 -7.78 -9.55 18.37
CA THR A 45 -6.90 -10.35 17.51
C THR A 45 -5.56 -9.64 17.31
N ASN A 46 -4.56 -10.40 16.89
CA ASN A 46 -3.21 -9.88 16.63
C ASN A 46 -2.80 -10.22 15.21
N ASP A 47 -3.47 -9.55 14.28
CA ASP A 47 -3.41 -9.74 12.83
C ASP A 47 -3.28 -8.36 12.14
N PRO A 48 -2.10 -7.72 12.25
CA PRO A 48 -1.89 -6.39 11.73
C PRO A 48 -2.11 -6.35 10.21
N LYS A 49 -2.81 -5.32 9.74
CA LYS A 49 -3.01 -5.10 8.30
C LYS A 49 -1.77 -4.58 7.62
N VAL A 50 -1.00 -3.72 8.28
CA VAL A 50 0.30 -3.24 7.80
C VAL A 50 1.41 -4.10 8.40
N ILE A 51 2.06 -4.93 7.59
CA ILE A 51 3.07 -5.91 8.04
C ILE A 51 4.50 -5.45 7.77
N VAL A 52 4.68 -4.57 6.79
CA VAL A 52 5.99 -4.00 6.42
C VAL A 52 5.90 -2.48 6.45
N ASN A 53 6.95 -1.84 6.95
CA ASN A 53 6.99 -0.41 7.12
C ASN A 53 8.42 0.12 6.88
N VAL A 54 8.57 0.94 5.85
CA VAL A 54 9.85 1.55 5.45
C VAL A 54 9.63 2.99 5.03
N ASN A 55 10.62 3.84 5.33
CA ASN A 55 10.61 5.24 4.95
C ASN A 55 11.87 5.59 4.16
N PHE A 56 11.67 6.01 2.92
CA PHE A 56 12.72 6.52 2.04
C PHE A 56 12.74 8.05 1.98
N SER A 57 11.73 8.73 2.52
CA SER A 57 11.68 10.19 2.55
C SER A 57 12.60 10.79 3.63
N ASP A 58 12.64 12.12 3.68
CA ASP A 58 13.35 12.90 4.69
C ASP A 58 12.56 13.10 6.01
N ASP A 59 11.35 12.54 6.12
CA ASP A 59 10.58 12.61 7.35
C ASP A 59 11.15 11.69 8.43
N GLN A 60 10.99 12.07 9.71
CA GLN A 60 11.42 11.23 10.84
C GLN A 60 10.49 10.03 11.08
N SER A 61 9.24 10.13 10.66
CA SER A 61 8.21 9.11 10.82
C SER A 61 7.90 8.46 9.49
N SER A 62 7.67 7.16 9.51
CA SER A 62 7.13 6.41 8.38
C SER A 62 5.61 6.46 8.27
N GLY A 63 4.93 6.92 9.34
CA GLY A 63 3.48 7.12 9.33
C GLY A 63 3.06 8.21 8.35
N ASP A 64 1.79 8.18 7.99
CA ASP A 64 1.25 9.18 7.08
C ASP A 64 1.03 10.52 7.77
N LEU A 65 1.75 11.55 7.31
CA LEU A 65 1.61 12.93 7.80
C LEU A 65 0.87 13.83 6.82
N PHE A 66 0.50 13.31 5.64
CA PHE A 66 -0.19 14.04 4.58
C PHE A 66 -1.63 13.55 4.36
N GLY A 67 -1.85 12.24 4.47
CA GLY A 67 -3.17 11.58 4.40
C GLY A 67 -3.45 10.87 3.07
N HIS A 68 -2.64 11.09 2.03
CA HIS A 68 -2.88 10.53 0.71
C HIS A 68 -2.64 9.01 0.66
N GLY A 69 -1.51 8.56 1.21
CA GLY A 69 -1.19 7.13 1.27
C GLY A 69 -2.19 6.33 2.10
N THR A 70 -2.67 6.87 3.23
CA THR A 70 -3.75 6.26 4.03
C THR A 70 -5.05 6.13 3.24
N HIS A 71 -5.40 7.14 2.46
CA HIS A 71 -6.59 7.10 1.59
C HIS A 71 -6.45 6.06 0.48
N CYS A 72 -5.29 5.99 -0.19
CA CYS A 72 -4.98 4.96 -1.19
C CYS A 72 -5.01 3.55 -0.58
N ALA A 73 -4.42 3.36 0.60
CA ALA A 73 -4.44 2.12 1.35
C ALA A 73 -5.88 1.68 1.69
N GLY A 74 -6.73 2.62 2.11
CA GLY A 74 -8.15 2.37 2.38
C GLY A 74 -8.91 1.88 1.14
N ILE A 75 -8.69 2.49 -0.02
CA ILE A 75 -9.30 2.05 -1.29
C ILE A 75 -8.81 0.66 -1.68
N ALA A 76 -7.51 0.40 -1.52
CA ALA A 76 -6.91 -0.88 -1.88
C ALA A 76 -7.41 -2.01 -0.98
N ALA A 77 -7.29 -1.87 0.34
CA ALA A 77 -7.43 -2.98 1.29
C ALA A 77 -8.07 -2.62 2.64
N GLY A 78 -8.78 -1.49 2.74
CA GLY A 78 -9.48 -1.13 3.98
C GLY A 78 -10.57 -2.13 4.35
N THR A 79 -10.64 -2.53 5.63
CA THR A 79 -11.63 -3.48 6.17
C THR A 79 -13.05 -2.93 6.23
N ALA A 80 -13.17 -1.60 6.21
CA ALA A 80 -14.33 -0.74 6.40
C ALA A 80 -14.57 -0.24 7.83
N ALA A 81 -13.97 -0.81 8.87
CA ALA A 81 -14.12 -0.37 10.26
C ALA A 81 -15.59 -0.27 10.72
N GLY A 82 -16.43 -1.23 10.33
CA GLY A 82 -17.86 -1.20 10.58
C GLY A 82 -18.68 -0.16 9.79
N THR A 83 -18.11 0.40 8.72
CA THR A 83 -18.81 1.26 7.74
C THR A 83 -19.12 0.51 6.43
N ASP A 84 -19.75 1.19 5.46
CA ASP A 84 -19.98 0.63 4.11
C ASP A 84 -18.79 0.83 3.15
N TYR A 85 -17.71 1.48 3.59
CA TYR A 85 -16.58 1.86 2.75
C TYR A 85 -15.45 0.83 2.81
N GLN A 86 -15.70 -0.34 2.24
CA GLN A 86 -14.71 -1.41 2.12
C GLN A 86 -13.80 -1.21 0.91
N GLY A 87 -12.51 -1.53 1.09
CA GLY A 87 -11.53 -1.57 0.02
C GLY A 87 -11.77 -2.71 -0.97
N VAL A 88 -11.01 -2.73 -2.06
CA VAL A 88 -11.14 -3.75 -3.10
C VAL A 88 -10.69 -5.13 -2.61
N ALA A 89 -9.63 -5.18 -1.80
CA ALA A 89 -9.00 -6.39 -1.27
C ALA A 89 -8.85 -6.30 0.27
N PRO A 90 -9.96 -6.32 1.03
CA PRO A 90 -9.94 -6.07 2.49
C PRO A 90 -9.19 -7.13 3.32
N GLY A 91 -8.91 -8.31 2.78
CA GLY A 91 -8.14 -9.38 3.40
C GLY A 91 -6.65 -9.40 3.01
N ALA A 92 -6.19 -8.48 2.14
CA ALA A 92 -4.79 -8.35 1.79
C ALA A 92 -3.99 -7.67 2.90
N TRP A 93 -2.71 -8.03 3.00
CA TRP A 93 -1.75 -7.28 3.81
C TRP A 93 -1.23 -6.06 3.05
N LEU A 94 -0.80 -5.06 3.79
CA LEU A 94 -0.27 -3.82 3.26
C LEU A 94 1.19 -3.65 3.65
N TRP A 95 1.98 -3.15 2.70
CA TRP A 95 3.29 -2.58 2.99
C TRP A 95 3.21 -1.07 2.90
N ASN A 96 3.63 -0.42 3.98
CA ASN A 96 3.83 1.01 4.00
C ASN A 96 5.22 1.35 3.47
N VAL A 97 5.30 1.73 2.19
CA VAL A 97 6.54 2.13 1.53
C VAL A 97 6.51 3.63 1.29
N LYS A 98 6.92 4.40 2.30
CA LYS A 98 6.85 5.86 2.22
C LYS A 98 7.95 6.42 1.32
N VAL A 99 7.55 6.94 0.16
CA VAL A 99 8.44 7.55 -0.85
C VAL A 99 8.15 9.04 -1.08
N LEU A 100 7.05 9.54 -0.51
CA LEU A 100 6.70 10.95 -0.48
C LEU A 100 6.73 11.47 0.96
N ASN A 101 7.23 12.68 1.19
CA ASN A 101 7.27 13.28 2.51
C ASN A 101 5.91 13.89 2.94
N GLN A 102 5.88 14.52 4.11
CA GLN A 102 4.68 15.13 4.70
C GLN A 102 4.05 16.25 3.86
N TRP A 103 4.72 16.70 2.81
CA TRP A 103 4.22 17.69 1.86
C TRP A 103 3.78 17.07 0.52
N GLY A 104 3.80 15.75 0.40
CA GLY A 104 3.52 15.04 -0.85
C GLY A 104 4.66 15.13 -1.88
N ILE A 105 5.86 15.53 -1.44
CA ILE A 105 7.02 15.69 -2.33
C ILE A 105 7.91 14.46 -2.23
N GLY A 106 8.33 13.93 -3.37
CA GLY A 106 9.30 12.84 -3.45
C GLY A 106 10.39 13.12 -4.48
N TYR A 107 11.52 12.45 -4.29
CA TYR A 107 12.56 12.37 -5.31
C TYR A 107 12.47 11.04 -6.06
N GLU A 108 12.87 11.04 -7.32
CA GLU A 108 12.95 9.83 -8.15
C GLU A 108 13.78 8.73 -7.46
N SER A 109 14.87 9.11 -6.80
CA SER A 109 15.72 8.17 -6.06
C SER A 109 14.98 7.45 -4.92
N TRP A 110 14.03 8.13 -4.26
CA TRP A 110 13.21 7.53 -3.21
C TRP A 110 12.19 6.56 -3.80
N ILE A 111 11.56 6.95 -4.91
CA ILE A 111 10.59 6.11 -5.61
C ILE A 111 11.28 4.83 -6.14
N ILE A 112 12.43 4.96 -6.81
CA ILE A 112 13.21 3.82 -7.30
C ILE A 112 13.65 2.92 -6.15
N SER A 113 14.07 3.50 -5.02
CA SER A 113 14.43 2.72 -3.82
C SER A 113 13.22 1.95 -3.27
N GLY A 114 12.04 2.57 -3.27
CA GLY A 114 10.79 1.92 -2.86
C GLY A 114 10.39 0.77 -3.78
N ILE A 115 10.51 0.93 -5.10
CA ILE A 115 10.21 -0.13 -6.08
C ILE A 115 11.18 -1.30 -5.90
N ASN A 116 12.48 -1.01 -5.78
CA ASN A 116 13.49 -2.04 -5.56
C ASN A 116 13.24 -2.79 -4.26
N PHE A 117 12.90 -2.09 -3.18
CA PHE A 117 12.58 -2.72 -1.91
C PHE A 117 11.34 -3.62 -2.01
N ALA A 118 10.27 -3.16 -2.66
CA ALA A 118 9.07 -3.96 -2.88
C ALA A 118 9.34 -5.22 -3.73
N SER A 119 10.24 -5.12 -4.72
CA SER A 119 10.58 -6.22 -5.63
C SER A 119 11.64 -7.19 -5.10
N LEU A 120 12.39 -6.81 -4.07
CA LEU A 120 13.46 -7.64 -3.48
C LEU A 120 13.09 -8.15 -2.08
N GLY A 121 11.95 -7.74 -1.54
CA GLY A 121 11.54 -8.08 -0.20
C GLY A 121 12.41 -7.47 0.91
N PRO A 122 12.01 -7.68 2.18
CA PRO A 122 12.78 -7.25 3.35
C PRO A 122 14.19 -7.85 3.45
N ASP A 123 14.45 -9.00 2.82
CA ASP A 123 15.76 -9.66 2.82
C ASP A 123 16.72 -9.17 1.70
N ASN A 124 16.21 -8.33 0.79
CA ASN A 124 16.92 -7.75 -0.34
C ASN A 124 17.44 -8.82 -1.33
N MET A 125 16.71 -9.92 -1.49
CA MET A 125 16.96 -10.97 -2.48
C MET A 125 15.71 -11.21 -3.34
N PRO A 126 15.84 -11.35 -4.66
CA PRO A 126 14.71 -11.69 -5.49
C PRO A 126 14.41 -13.20 -5.47
N GLU A 127 13.16 -13.53 -5.76
CA GLU A 127 12.57 -14.87 -5.88
C GLU A 127 12.60 -15.70 -4.57
N THR A 128 12.45 -15.03 -3.44
CA THR A 128 12.44 -15.62 -2.09
C THR A 128 11.03 -15.85 -1.54
N GLY A 129 10.02 -15.21 -2.12
CA GLY A 129 8.61 -15.32 -1.73
C GLY A 129 8.21 -14.40 -0.59
N ASP A 130 9.05 -13.43 -0.23
CA ASP A 130 8.76 -12.34 0.70
C ASP A 130 8.69 -10.97 0.00
N GLU A 131 8.55 -10.95 -1.32
CA GLU A 131 8.31 -9.76 -2.12
C GLU A 131 6.84 -9.33 -2.10
N ALA A 132 6.59 -8.06 -2.42
CA ALA A 132 5.22 -7.60 -2.60
C ALA A 132 4.62 -8.18 -3.90
N ASP A 133 3.42 -8.74 -3.81
CA ASP A 133 2.68 -9.26 -4.97
C ASP A 133 2.18 -8.14 -5.89
N ILE A 134 1.79 -7.00 -5.28
CA ILE A 134 1.25 -5.84 -5.98
C ILE A 134 1.96 -4.57 -5.54
N ILE A 135 2.40 -3.76 -6.50
CA ILE A 135 2.92 -2.40 -6.27
C ILE A 135 1.87 -1.39 -6.75
N SER A 136 1.42 -0.51 -5.84
CA SER A 136 0.53 0.62 -6.15
C SER A 136 1.27 1.93 -5.98
N MET A 137 1.33 2.72 -7.05
CA MET A 137 1.98 4.02 -7.11
C MET A 137 0.97 5.09 -7.52
N SER A 138 0.68 6.03 -6.62
CA SER A 138 -0.24 7.14 -6.88
C SER A 138 0.52 8.46 -6.96
N LEU A 139 1.51 8.50 -7.84
CA LEU A 139 2.45 9.61 -8.00
C LEU A 139 2.74 9.85 -9.49
N GLY A 140 3.12 11.08 -9.82
CA GLY A 140 3.46 11.48 -11.17
C GLY A 140 4.32 12.74 -11.16
N LEU A 141 5.24 12.85 -12.12
CA LEU A 141 6.10 14.02 -12.28
C LEU A 141 5.37 15.13 -13.06
N LEU A 142 5.71 16.39 -12.77
CA LEU A 142 5.15 17.56 -13.46
C LEU A 142 5.91 17.92 -14.76
N ASP A 143 7.05 17.30 -15.01
CA ASP A 143 7.81 17.49 -16.24
C ASP A 143 7.36 16.49 -17.31
N TYR A 144 7.30 16.95 -18.57
CA TYR A 144 7.14 16.07 -19.71
C TYR A 144 8.39 15.18 -19.79
N SER A 145 8.22 13.92 -19.43
CA SER A 145 9.23 12.88 -19.70
C SER A 145 9.45 12.79 -21.21
N ASP A 146 10.71 12.75 -21.62
CA ASP A 146 11.13 12.53 -23.00
C ASP A 146 11.45 11.05 -23.30
N GLY A 147 11.13 10.16 -22.35
CA GLY A 147 11.39 8.72 -22.43
C GLY A 147 12.85 8.33 -22.15
N THR A 148 13.68 9.20 -21.57
CA THR A 148 15.09 8.89 -21.25
C THR A 148 15.41 8.82 -19.77
N ASP A 149 14.47 9.16 -18.90
CA ASP A 149 14.62 9.02 -17.44
C ASP A 149 14.15 7.62 -16.97
N PRO A 150 14.65 7.14 -15.82
CA PRO A 150 14.36 5.79 -15.32
C PRO A 150 12.92 5.59 -14.82
N VAL A 151 12.06 6.61 -14.86
CA VAL A 151 10.67 6.57 -14.36
C VAL A 151 9.63 6.89 -15.45
N SER A 152 10.07 6.97 -16.71
CA SER A 152 9.25 7.13 -17.92
C SER A 152 8.58 5.85 -18.40
#